data_AF-A0A3R7E115-F1
#
_entry.id   AF-A0A3R7E115-F1
#
_cell.length_a   1.000
_cell.length_b   1.000
_cell.length_c   1.000
_cell.angle_alpha   90.00
_cell.angle_beta   90.00
_cell.angle_gamma   90.00
#
_symmetry.space_group_name_H-M   'P 1'
#
loop_
_entity.id
_entity.type
_entity.pdbx_description
1 polymer ?
#
loop_
_entity_poly.entity_id
_entity_poly.type
_entity_poly.pdbx_seq_one_letter_code
_entity_poly.pdbx_strand_id
1 'polypeptide(L)'
;MTTGPAARYAATRRTWEPIDWWRLEARAWQEAPAVRRVIALFAPTTVFRELAAQSGRNPVVTVLLLVWNLVGLGAPVVGAAMLLGWVFGRADAAAVGAAGIAFAAGAVVAGAGLVTSGRDAGRVDAGSAHAIGWVHVLAAGAASVVSILAVLQSQATGAWGLGFIMLDLVVGALYFAVFRRKPTDGSERWKRTVDQLAAAVSALDDDTRARILADIGDAIDELETAGRIPESVAAEARQTPPGMLGARFAPREA
;
A
#
# COMPACT_ATOMS: atom_id res chain seq x y z
N MET A 1 31.88 8.64 21.11
CA MET A 1 30.54 8.88 20.55
C MET A 1 30.27 7.75 19.57
N THR A 2 29.16 7.02 19.73
CA THR A 2 28.82 5.92 18.83
C THR A 2 28.22 6.49 17.56
N THR A 3 28.90 6.32 16.43
CA THR A 3 28.43 6.75 15.11
C THR A 3 27.06 6.13 14.82
N GLY A 4 26.06 6.98 14.53
CA GLY A 4 24.70 6.54 14.31
C GLY A 4 24.53 5.71 13.02
N PRO A 5 23.35 5.10 12.81
CA PRO A 5 23.09 4.23 11.66
C PRO A 5 23.25 4.91 10.30
N ALA A 6 22.93 6.19 10.17
CA ALA A 6 23.07 6.94 8.92
C ALA A 6 24.54 7.25 8.62
N ALA A 7 25.28 7.74 9.61
CA ALA A 7 26.71 8.04 9.44
C ALA A 7 27.53 6.77 9.17
N ARG A 8 27.21 5.64 9.83
CA ARG A 8 27.80 4.34 9.49
C ARG A 8 27.50 3.92 8.06
N TYR A 9 26.27 4.12 7.59
CA TYR A 9 25.91 3.82 6.21
C TYR A 9 26.73 4.66 5.22
N ALA A 10 26.79 5.97 5.42
CA ALA A 10 27.60 6.88 4.62
C ALA A 10 29.06 6.42 4.54
N ALA A 11 29.69 6.15 5.69
CA ALA A 11 31.09 5.73 5.78
C ALA A 11 31.41 4.46 4.97
N THR A 12 30.46 3.51 4.88
CA THR A 12 30.66 2.22 4.18
C THR A 12 30.54 2.31 2.66
N ARG A 13 29.97 3.40 2.11
CA ARG A 13 29.71 3.51 0.68
C ARG A 13 30.96 3.99 -0.06
N ARG A 14 31.33 3.32 -1.16
CA ARG A 14 32.45 3.78 -2.01
C ARG A 14 32.01 4.86 -3.00
N THR A 15 30.76 4.77 -3.45
CA THR A 15 30.12 5.72 -4.35
C THR A 15 28.79 6.15 -3.74
N TRP A 16 28.35 7.35 -4.09
CA TRP A 16 27.07 7.89 -3.64
C TRP A 16 26.11 8.04 -4.82
N GLU A 17 25.04 7.24 -4.82
CA GLU A 17 24.01 7.30 -5.85
C GLU A 17 22.78 8.06 -5.32
N PRO A 18 21.94 8.64 -6.19
CA PRO A 18 20.72 9.33 -5.77
C PRO A 18 19.86 8.50 -4.79
N ILE A 19 19.67 7.20 -5.08
CA ILE A 19 18.89 6.30 -4.22
C ILE A 19 19.45 6.14 -2.80
N ASP A 20 20.74 6.43 -2.60
CA ASP A 20 21.39 6.32 -1.29
C ASP A 20 20.92 7.39 -0.31
N TRP A 21 20.41 8.53 -0.78
CA TRP A 21 19.74 9.53 0.07
C TRP A 21 18.51 8.95 0.76
N TRP A 22 17.67 8.22 0.02
CA TRP A 22 16.53 7.51 0.60
C TRP A 22 16.95 6.45 1.62
N ARG A 23 18.01 5.71 1.31
CA ARG A 23 18.55 4.64 2.17
C ARG A 23 19.19 5.19 3.46
N LEU A 24 19.82 6.36 3.38
CA LEU A 24 20.39 7.07 4.52
C LEU A 24 19.29 7.52 5.47
N GLU A 25 18.27 8.23 4.97
CA GLU A 25 17.16 8.69 5.80
C GLU A 25 16.41 7.52 6.43
N ALA A 26 16.09 6.48 5.64
CA ALA A 26 15.37 5.33 6.16
C ALA A 26 16.11 4.60 7.30
N ARG A 27 17.44 4.74 7.39
CA ARG A 27 18.28 4.26 8.50
C ARG A 27 18.35 5.24 9.66
N ALA A 28 18.50 6.54 9.39
CA ALA A 28 18.45 7.58 10.43
C ALA A 28 17.17 7.48 11.27
N TRP A 29 16.04 7.29 10.59
CA TRP A 29 14.73 7.19 11.23
C TRP A 29 14.38 5.80 11.79
N GLN A 30 15.35 4.88 11.94
CA GLN A 30 15.08 3.51 12.38
C GLN A 30 14.31 3.43 13.72
N GLU A 31 14.61 4.35 14.63
CA GLU A 31 14.00 4.47 15.97
C GLU A 31 12.68 5.25 15.96
N ALA A 32 12.27 5.78 14.80
CA ALA A 32 11.03 6.52 14.62
C ALA A 32 10.11 5.82 13.58
N PRO A 33 9.42 4.71 13.94
CA PRO A 33 8.56 3.97 13.02
C PRO A 33 7.41 4.79 12.42
N ALA A 34 6.94 5.83 13.11
CA ALA A 34 5.93 6.75 12.57
C ALA A 34 6.49 7.55 11.39
N VAL A 35 7.68 8.14 11.54
CA VAL A 35 8.36 8.91 10.48
C VAL A 35 8.72 8.00 9.30
N ARG A 36 9.30 6.81 9.55
CA ARG A 36 9.61 5.84 8.48
C ARG A 36 8.40 5.41 7.66
N ARG A 37 7.24 5.26 8.30
CA ARG A 37 5.99 4.93 7.59
C ARG A 37 5.58 6.03 6.63
N VAL A 38 5.74 7.30 7.01
CA VAL A 38 5.43 8.42 6.11
C VAL A 38 6.48 8.53 4.99
N ILE A 39 7.77 8.37 5.30
CA ILE A 39 8.86 8.35 4.29
C ILE A 39 8.63 7.26 3.23
N ALA A 40 8.10 6.10 3.63
CA ALA A 40 7.79 5.01 2.71
C ALA A 40 6.73 5.38 1.65
N LEU A 41 5.91 6.40 1.88
CA LEU A 41 4.96 6.91 0.88
C LEU A 41 5.68 7.69 -0.23
N PHE A 42 6.85 8.26 0.06
CA PHE A 42 7.64 9.05 -0.89
C PHE A 42 8.77 8.28 -1.55
N ALA A 43 9.34 7.29 -0.87
CA ALA A 43 10.53 6.60 -1.36
C ALA A 43 10.20 5.52 -2.41
N PRO A 44 11.13 5.23 -3.34
CA PRO A 44 11.07 4.03 -4.17
C PRO A 44 10.89 2.75 -3.35
N THR A 45 10.09 1.81 -3.86
CA THR A 45 9.76 0.56 -3.14
C THR A 45 10.99 -0.31 -2.86
N THR A 46 12.05 -0.17 -3.64
CA THR A 46 13.35 -0.84 -3.49
C THR A 46 14.02 -0.51 -2.15
N VAL A 47 13.93 0.74 -1.69
CA VAL A 47 14.55 1.23 -0.44
C VAL A 47 14.02 0.47 0.77
N PHE A 48 12.71 0.29 0.84
CA PHE A 48 12.06 -0.34 1.99
C PHE A 48 11.99 -1.86 1.86
N ARG A 49 12.09 -2.43 0.66
CA ARG A 49 12.20 -3.89 0.49
C ARG A 49 13.47 -4.44 1.14
N GLU A 50 14.60 -3.75 0.97
CA GLU A 50 15.88 -4.11 1.59
C GLU A 50 15.82 -4.02 3.13
N LEU A 51 15.13 -3.00 3.65
CA LEU A 51 14.97 -2.79 5.09
C LEU A 51 13.90 -3.69 5.73
N ALA A 52 12.87 -4.07 4.98
CA ALA A 52 11.81 -4.96 5.44
C ALA A 52 12.31 -6.40 5.64
N ALA A 53 13.29 -6.84 4.84
CA ALA A 53 13.99 -8.11 5.04
C ALA A 53 14.68 -8.20 6.42
N GLN A 54 14.90 -7.06 7.07
CA GLN A 54 15.53 -6.94 8.39
C GLN A 54 14.53 -6.59 9.50
N SER A 55 13.23 -6.44 9.17
CA SER A 55 12.23 -5.97 10.13
C SER A 55 11.62 -7.17 10.89
N GLY A 56 11.92 -7.29 12.19
CA GLY A 56 11.44 -8.35 13.10
C GLY A 56 9.93 -8.29 13.44
N ARG A 57 9.07 -8.02 12.45
CA ARG A 57 7.62 -8.03 12.64
C ARG A 57 7.17 -9.46 12.94
N ASN A 58 6.26 -9.64 13.91
CA ASN A 58 5.77 -10.97 14.27
C ASN A 58 5.20 -11.68 13.01
N PRO A 59 5.79 -12.80 12.58
CA PRO A 59 5.45 -13.47 11.32
C PRO A 59 3.98 -13.91 11.29
N VAL A 60 3.39 -14.25 12.44
CA VAL A 60 2.00 -14.71 12.54
C VAL A 60 1.02 -13.61 12.13
N VAL A 61 1.24 -12.38 12.59
CA VAL A 61 0.36 -11.24 12.26
C VAL A 61 0.46 -10.89 10.78
N THR A 62 1.67 -10.94 10.22
CA THR A 62 1.90 -10.72 8.78
C THR A 62 1.16 -11.78 7.94
N VAL A 63 1.27 -13.06 8.32
CA VAL A 63 0.59 -14.17 7.63
C VAL A 63 -0.92 -14.02 7.71
N LEU A 64 -1.49 -13.70 8.87
CA LEU A 64 -2.93 -13.51 9.03
C LEU A 64 -3.47 -12.38 8.15
N LEU A 65 -2.77 -11.24 8.10
CA LEU A 65 -3.14 -10.12 7.22
C LEU A 65 -3.00 -10.48 5.73
N LEU A 66 -1.99 -11.27 5.38
CA LEU A 66 -1.79 -11.78 4.02
C LEU A 66 -2.95 -12.68 3.60
N VAL A 67 -3.30 -13.66 4.45
CA VAL A 67 -4.43 -14.58 4.21
C VAL A 67 -5.74 -13.80 4.11
N TRP A 68 -5.98 -12.85 5.02
CA TRP A 68 -7.18 -12.01 5.01
C TRP A 68 -7.33 -11.23 3.69
N ASN A 69 -6.25 -10.60 3.21
CA ASN A 69 -6.24 -9.89 1.93
C ASN A 69 -6.37 -10.84 0.73
N LEU A 70 -5.77 -12.02 0.80
CA LEU A 70 -5.91 -13.05 -0.24
C LEU A 70 -7.35 -13.54 -0.36
N VAL A 71 -8.03 -13.72 0.76
CA VAL A 71 -9.44 -14.14 0.80
C VAL A 71 -10.33 -13.05 0.22
N GLY A 72 -10.14 -11.78 0.61
CA GLY A 72 -10.93 -10.67 0.09
C GLY A 72 -10.85 -10.53 -1.44
N LEU A 73 -9.66 -10.69 -2.02
CA LEU A 73 -9.44 -10.55 -3.45
C LEU A 73 -9.67 -11.84 -4.25
N GLY A 74 -9.38 -12.99 -3.64
CA GLY A 74 -9.43 -14.30 -4.28
C GLY A 74 -10.81 -14.96 -4.23
N ALA A 75 -11.61 -14.72 -3.19
CA ALA A 75 -12.89 -15.39 -3.03
C ALA A 75 -13.90 -15.10 -4.18
N PRO A 76 -14.04 -13.86 -4.69
CA PRO A 76 -14.86 -13.58 -5.87
C PRO A 76 -14.38 -14.33 -7.13
N VAL A 77 -13.07 -14.42 -7.32
CA VAL A 77 -12.46 -15.13 -8.46
C VAL A 77 -12.72 -16.64 -8.37
N VAL A 78 -12.57 -17.22 -7.18
CA VAL A 78 -12.90 -18.62 -6.90
C VAL A 78 -14.38 -18.88 -7.15
N GLY A 79 -15.26 -18.00 -6.63
CA GLY A 79 -16.71 -18.09 -6.86
C GLY A 79 -17.08 -18.08 -8.35
N ALA A 80 -16.48 -17.19 -9.14
CA ALA A 80 -16.67 -17.16 -10.59
C ALA A 80 -16.16 -18.46 -11.25
N ALA A 81 -14.99 -18.96 -10.83
CA ALA A 81 -14.40 -20.19 -11.38
C ALA A 81 -15.28 -21.43 -11.14
N MET A 82 -15.99 -21.50 -10.01
CA MET A 82 -16.92 -22.60 -9.72
C MET A 82 -18.07 -22.71 -10.74
N LEU A 83 -18.41 -21.62 -11.42
CA LEU A 83 -19.46 -21.61 -12.44
C LEU A 83 -18.98 -22.08 -13.82
N LEU A 84 -17.66 -22.14 -14.06
CA LEU A 84 -17.09 -22.48 -15.36
C LEU A 84 -17.42 -23.91 -15.81
N GLY A 85 -17.59 -24.84 -14.86
CA GLY A 85 -17.98 -26.21 -15.16
C GLY A 85 -19.30 -26.27 -15.95
N TRP A 86 -20.28 -25.47 -15.55
CA TRP A 86 -21.55 -25.36 -16.26
C TRP A 86 -21.41 -24.59 -17.57
N VAL A 87 -20.69 -23.46 -17.58
CA VAL A 87 -20.48 -22.63 -18.78
C VAL A 87 -19.85 -23.43 -19.94
N PHE A 88 -18.92 -24.34 -19.64
CA PHE A 88 -18.26 -25.19 -20.63
C PHE A 88 -18.94 -26.55 -20.84
N GLY A 89 -20.16 -26.74 -20.35
CA GLY A 89 -20.94 -27.99 -20.53
C GLY A 89 -20.34 -29.22 -19.84
N ARG A 90 -19.50 -29.02 -18.81
CA ARG A 90 -18.90 -30.09 -17.99
C ARG A 90 -19.74 -30.45 -16.76
N ALA A 91 -20.82 -29.71 -16.49
CA ALA A 91 -21.76 -29.96 -15.41
C ALA A 91 -23.18 -29.61 -15.86
N ASP A 92 -24.16 -30.43 -15.46
CA ASP A 92 -25.57 -30.26 -15.85
C ASP A 92 -26.26 -29.10 -15.13
N ALA A 93 -25.71 -28.67 -13.99
CA ALA A 93 -26.22 -27.55 -13.21
C ALA A 93 -25.09 -26.64 -12.72
N ALA A 94 -25.36 -25.32 -12.72
CA ALA A 94 -24.46 -24.33 -12.16
C ALA A 94 -24.54 -24.32 -10.63
N ALA A 95 -23.39 -24.40 -9.96
CA ALA A 95 -23.29 -24.38 -8.50
C ALA A 95 -23.44 -22.96 -7.91
N VAL A 96 -24.56 -22.29 -8.21
CA VAL A 96 -24.84 -20.88 -7.86
C VAL A 96 -24.79 -20.64 -6.36
N GLY A 97 -25.32 -21.57 -5.54
CA GLY A 97 -25.30 -21.43 -4.08
C GLY A 97 -23.88 -21.44 -3.50
N ALA A 98 -23.04 -22.35 -3.99
CA ALA A 98 -21.66 -22.48 -3.54
C ALA A 98 -20.81 -21.30 -4.00
N ALA A 99 -20.97 -20.87 -5.26
CA ALA A 99 -20.35 -19.65 -5.77
C ALA A 99 -20.77 -18.43 -4.92
N GLY A 100 -22.07 -18.30 -4.62
CA GLY A 100 -22.61 -17.24 -3.77
C GLY A 100 -21.96 -17.13 -2.39
N ILE A 101 -21.62 -18.25 -1.74
CA ILE A 101 -20.89 -18.23 -0.46
C ILE A 101 -19.50 -17.60 -0.61
N ALA A 102 -18.78 -17.94 -1.68
CA ALA A 102 -17.47 -17.36 -1.95
C ALA A 102 -17.55 -15.84 -2.19
N PHE A 103 -18.56 -15.39 -2.95
CA PHE A 103 -18.84 -13.96 -3.12
C PHE A 103 -19.25 -13.28 -1.82
N ALA A 104 -20.04 -13.93 -0.96
CA ALA A 104 -20.40 -13.38 0.35
C ALA A 104 -19.15 -13.15 1.23
N ALA A 105 -18.20 -14.09 1.22
CA ALA A 105 -16.94 -13.95 1.95
C ALA A 105 -16.11 -12.76 1.42
N GLY A 106 -15.99 -12.62 0.10
CA GLY A 106 -15.36 -11.45 -0.54
C GLY A 106 -16.04 -10.13 -0.15
N ALA A 107 -17.36 -10.09 -0.25
CA ALA A 107 -18.16 -8.91 0.06
C ALA A 107 -18.05 -8.46 1.52
N VAL A 108 -17.97 -9.41 2.47
CA VAL A 108 -17.78 -9.11 3.89
C VAL A 108 -16.42 -8.46 4.13
N VAL A 109 -15.35 -9.02 3.55
CA VAL A 109 -13.99 -8.50 3.72
C VAL A 109 -13.84 -7.13 3.07
N ALA A 110 -14.24 -6.99 1.81
CA ALA A 110 -14.17 -5.73 1.07
C ALA A 110 -15.12 -4.67 1.67
N GLY A 111 -16.34 -5.05 2.05
CA GLY A 111 -17.31 -4.18 2.69
C GLY A 111 -16.83 -3.65 4.04
N ALA A 112 -16.19 -4.49 4.86
CA ALA A 112 -15.56 -4.03 6.10
C ALA A 112 -14.46 -2.99 5.82
N GLY A 113 -13.62 -3.23 4.81
CA GLY A 113 -12.61 -2.27 4.34
C GLY A 113 -13.23 -0.93 3.90
N LEU A 114 -14.33 -0.98 3.14
CA LEU A 114 -15.08 0.19 2.71
C LEU A 114 -15.63 0.99 3.90
N VAL A 115 -16.16 0.33 4.94
CA VAL A 115 -16.68 0.99 6.14
C VAL A 115 -15.56 1.62 6.99
N THR A 116 -14.43 0.94 7.13
CA THR A 116 -13.30 1.46 7.91
C THR A 116 -12.61 2.61 7.21
N SER A 117 -12.42 2.50 5.89
CA SER A 117 -11.61 3.44 5.11
C SER A 117 -12.44 4.52 4.42
N GLY A 118 -13.76 4.31 4.24
CA GLY A 118 -14.66 5.28 3.65
C GLY A 118 -14.90 6.52 4.52
N ARG A 119 -14.82 6.39 5.85
CA ARG A 119 -14.88 7.54 6.77
C ARG A 119 -13.70 8.50 6.59
N ASP A 120 -12.57 7.96 6.17
CA ASP A 120 -11.33 8.67 5.87
C ASP A 120 -11.02 8.60 4.35
N ALA A 121 -12.04 8.62 3.49
CA ALA A 121 -11.87 8.36 2.05
C ALA A 121 -10.82 9.24 1.37
N GLY A 122 -10.63 10.47 1.84
CA GLY A 122 -9.58 11.37 1.35
C GLY A 122 -8.14 10.87 1.59
N ARG A 123 -7.93 9.90 2.48
CA ARG A 123 -6.61 9.32 2.80
C ARG A 123 -6.29 8.07 1.96
N VAL A 124 -7.27 7.52 1.26
CA VAL A 124 -7.11 6.30 0.45
C VAL A 124 -6.81 6.67 -0.99
N ASP A 125 -5.85 5.98 -1.60
CA ASP A 125 -5.54 6.13 -3.01
C ASP A 125 -6.68 5.56 -3.88
N ALA A 126 -7.32 6.42 -4.66
CA ALA A 126 -8.43 6.05 -5.53
C ALA A 126 -8.07 4.95 -6.54
N GLY A 127 -6.83 4.93 -7.06
CA GLY A 127 -6.38 3.90 -7.99
C GLY A 127 -6.33 2.51 -7.34
N SER A 128 -5.77 2.43 -6.14
CA SER A 128 -5.69 1.20 -5.36
C SER A 128 -7.08 0.70 -4.95
N ALA A 129 -7.96 1.62 -4.54
CA ALA A 129 -9.35 1.32 -4.23
C ALA A 129 -10.12 0.82 -5.47
N HIS A 130 -9.94 1.46 -6.63
CA HIS A 130 -10.55 1.02 -7.88
C HIS A 130 -10.04 -0.34 -8.35
N ALA A 131 -8.78 -0.69 -8.09
CA ALA A 131 -8.28 -2.03 -8.42
C ALA A 131 -9.05 -3.12 -7.68
N ILE A 132 -9.35 -2.90 -6.39
CA ILE A 132 -10.24 -3.78 -5.61
C ILE A 132 -11.63 -3.78 -6.25
N GLY A 133 -12.22 -2.59 -6.49
CA GLY A 133 -13.52 -2.46 -7.13
C GLY A 133 -13.65 -3.24 -8.45
N TRP A 134 -12.63 -3.18 -9.32
CA TRP A 134 -12.60 -3.91 -10.59
C TRP A 134 -12.64 -5.42 -10.43
N VAL A 135 -11.89 -6.00 -9.48
CA VAL A 135 -11.89 -7.45 -9.25
C VAL A 135 -13.29 -7.92 -8.89
N HIS A 136 -13.94 -7.24 -7.95
CA HIS A 136 -15.30 -7.60 -7.50
C HIS A 136 -16.32 -7.38 -8.62
N VAL A 137 -16.31 -6.22 -9.30
CA VAL A 137 -17.28 -5.92 -10.36
C VAL A 137 -17.16 -6.88 -11.54
N LEU A 138 -15.95 -7.21 -11.99
CA LEU A 138 -15.76 -8.12 -13.11
C LEU A 138 -16.14 -9.56 -12.75
N ALA A 139 -15.66 -10.06 -11.61
CA ALA A 139 -15.97 -11.40 -11.16
C ALA A 139 -17.47 -11.58 -10.88
N ALA A 140 -18.07 -10.68 -10.10
CA ALA A 140 -19.47 -10.74 -9.75
C ALA A 140 -20.37 -10.43 -10.96
N GLY A 141 -19.98 -9.50 -11.83
CA GLY A 141 -20.72 -9.20 -13.06
C GLY A 141 -20.82 -10.41 -13.99
N ALA A 142 -19.70 -11.08 -14.27
CA ALA A 142 -19.70 -12.31 -15.07
C ALA A 142 -20.50 -13.43 -14.39
N ALA A 143 -20.29 -13.64 -13.08
CA ALA A 143 -20.99 -14.67 -12.31
C ALA A 143 -22.51 -14.41 -12.22
N SER A 144 -22.95 -13.16 -12.13
CA SER A 144 -24.35 -12.78 -12.14
C SER A 144 -25.01 -13.11 -13.46
N VAL A 145 -24.38 -12.79 -14.60
CA VAL A 145 -24.90 -13.15 -15.93
C VAL A 145 -25.08 -14.66 -16.04
N VAL A 146 -24.05 -15.43 -15.69
CA VAL A 146 -24.09 -16.91 -15.72
C VAL A 146 -25.16 -17.46 -14.79
N SER A 147 -25.25 -16.94 -13.56
CA SER A 147 -26.20 -17.41 -12.56
C SER A 147 -27.65 -17.08 -12.96
N ILE A 148 -27.91 -15.89 -13.52
CA ILE A 148 -29.23 -15.52 -14.04
C ILE A 148 -29.63 -16.48 -15.17
N LEU A 149 -28.73 -16.76 -16.12
CA LEU A 149 -29.01 -17.70 -17.20
C LEU A 149 -29.32 -19.11 -16.66
N ALA A 150 -28.51 -19.61 -15.73
CA ALA A 150 -28.75 -20.92 -15.12
C ALA A 150 -30.08 -20.98 -14.35
N VAL A 151 -30.46 -19.90 -13.63
CA VAL A 151 -31.75 -19.82 -12.92
C VAL A 151 -32.91 -19.82 -13.90
N LEU A 152 -32.84 -19.04 -14.98
CA LEU A 152 -33.88 -18.98 -16.01
C LEU A 152 -34.06 -20.33 -16.72
N GLN A 153 -32.97 -21.08 -16.91
CA GLN A 153 -32.99 -22.42 -17.49
C GLN A 153 -33.35 -23.53 -16.49
N SER A 154 -33.65 -23.18 -15.23
CA SER A 154 -33.86 -24.14 -14.13
C SER A 154 -32.69 -25.11 -13.91
N GLN A 155 -31.48 -24.68 -14.27
CA GLN A 155 -30.22 -25.42 -14.12
C GLN A 155 -29.33 -24.83 -13.01
N ALA A 156 -29.91 -24.08 -12.08
CA ALA A 156 -29.17 -23.52 -10.96
C ALA A 156 -29.34 -24.36 -9.69
N THR A 157 -28.24 -24.88 -9.16
CA THR A 157 -28.20 -25.44 -7.80
C THR A 157 -27.99 -24.30 -6.81
N GLY A 158 -28.98 -24.08 -5.93
CA GLY A 158 -28.92 -23.04 -4.89
C GLY A 158 -29.06 -21.62 -5.44
N ALA A 159 -30.15 -21.34 -6.17
CA ALA A 159 -30.43 -20.03 -6.78
C ALA A 159 -30.33 -18.83 -5.82
N TRP A 160 -30.56 -19.03 -4.52
CA TRP A 160 -30.36 -18.01 -3.48
C TRP A 160 -28.95 -17.39 -3.48
N GLY A 161 -27.94 -18.13 -3.97
CA GLY A 161 -26.57 -17.64 -4.07
C GLY A 161 -26.43 -16.40 -4.95
N LEU A 162 -27.34 -16.21 -5.92
CA LEU A 162 -27.37 -15.01 -6.77
C LEU A 162 -27.46 -13.72 -5.93
N GLY A 163 -28.17 -13.74 -4.80
CA GLY A 163 -28.26 -12.57 -3.91
C GLY A 163 -26.89 -12.13 -3.38
N PHE A 164 -26.03 -13.09 -3.01
CA PHE A 164 -24.68 -12.80 -2.54
C PHE A 164 -23.74 -12.33 -3.64
N ILE A 165 -23.88 -12.87 -4.85
CA ILE A 165 -23.14 -12.40 -6.03
C ILE A 165 -23.50 -10.94 -6.33
N MET A 166 -24.80 -10.61 -6.33
CA MET A 166 -25.28 -9.25 -6.55
C MET A 166 -24.83 -8.29 -5.43
N LEU A 167 -24.79 -8.75 -4.18
CA LEU A 167 -24.25 -7.96 -3.07
C LEU A 167 -22.77 -7.62 -3.29
N ASP A 168 -21.95 -8.59 -3.71
CA ASP A 168 -20.53 -8.36 -3.99
C ASP A 168 -20.32 -7.38 -5.16
N LEU A 169 -21.16 -7.48 -6.20
CA LEU A 169 -21.18 -6.52 -7.30
C LEU A 169 -21.45 -5.10 -6.80
N VAL A 170 -22.41 -4.92 -5.89
CA VAL A 170 -22.71 -3.62 -5.26
C VAL A 170 -21.51 -3.14 -4.44
N VAL A 171 -20.88 -3.99 -3.64
CA VAL A 171 -19.66 -3.64 -2.88
C VAL A 171 -18.56 -3.16 -3.83
N GLY A 172 -18.30 -3.88 -4.92
CA GLY A 172 -17.34 -3.47 -5.94
C GLY A 172 -17.68 -2.11 -6.58
N ALA A 173 -18.95 -1.87 -6.91
CA ALA A 173 -19.40 -0.59 -7.45
C ALA A 173 -19.23 0.57 -6.45
N LEU A 174 -19.47 0.32 -5.16
CA LEU A 174 -19.32 1.32 -4.11
C LEU A 174 -17.86 1.80 -3.97
N TYR A 175 -16.86 0.96 -4.25
CA TYR A 175 -15.46 1.40 -4.26
C TYR A 175 -15.21 2.54 -5.25
N PHE A 176 -15.86 2.53 -6.42
CA PHE A 176 -15.78 3.65 -7.39
C PHE A 176 -16.57 4.88 -6.93
N ALA A 177 -17.71 4.66 -6.28
CA ALA A 177 -18.57 5.75 -5.81
C ALA A 177 -17.96 6.51 -4.63
N VAL A 178 -17.33 5.79 -3.69
CA VAL A 178 -16.75 6.31 -2.45
C VAL A 178 -15.35 6.90 -2.69
N PHE A 179 -14.49 6.23 -3.46
CA PHE A 179 -13.10 6.64 -3.67
C PHE A 179 -12.88 7.33 -5.01
N ARG A 180 -13.61 8.43 -5.24
CA ARG A 180 -13.52 9.18 -6.51
C ARG A 180 -12.19 9.92 -6.64
N ARG A 181 -11.52 9.73 -7.77
CA ARG A 181 -10.32 10.49 -8.16
C ARG A 181 -10.69 11.94 -8.47
N LYS A 182 -10.09 12.90 -7.78
CA LYS A 182 -10.22 14.34 -8.09
C LYS A 182 -9.03 14.82 -8.92
N PRO A 183 -9.21 15.83 -9.80
CA PRO A 183 -8.13 16.36 -10.64
C PRO A 183 -6.93 16.93 -9.84
N THR A 184 -7.15 17.39 -8.61
CA THR A 184 -6.12 17.98 -7.73
C THR A 184 -5.41 16.96 -6.83
N ASP A 185 -5.76 15.66 -6.93
CA ASP A 185 -5.29 14.64 -5.98
C ASP A 185 -3.77 14.53 -5.91
N GLY A 186 -3.04 14.78 -7.01
CA GLY A 186 -1.57 14.66 -7.02
C GLY A 186 -0.86 15.69 -6.13
N SER A 187 -1.19 16.97 -6.29
CA SER A 187 -0.58 18.07 -5.53
C SER A 187 -1.10 18.14 -4.09
N GLU A 188 -2.39 17.86 -3.88
CA GLU A 188 -2.96 17.74 -2.53
C GLU A 188 -2.40 16.55 -1.77
N ARG A 189 -2.18 15.40 -2.43
CA ARG A 189 -1.53 14.23 -1.84
C ARG A 189 -0.12 14.57 -1.41
N TRP A 190 0.68 15.17 -2.30
CA TRP A 190 2.04 15.56 -1.98
C TRP A 190 2.08 16.46 -0.75
N LYS A 191 1.29 17.55 -0.76
CA LYS A 191 1.21 18.48 0.37
C LYS A 191 0.82 17.76 1.66
N ARG A 192 -0.22 16.92 1.61
CA ARG A 192 -0.70 16.18 2.78
C ARG A 192 0.33 15.19 3.32
N THR A 193 1.07 14.50 2.45
CA THR A 193 2.12 13.58 2.89
C THR A 193 3.28 14.37 3.53
N VAL A 194 3.61 15.56 3.01
CA VAL A 194 4.62 16.46 3.62
C VAL A 194 4.15 16.96 4.98
N ASP A 195 2.89 17.37 5.11
CA ASP A 195 2.30 17.81 6.38
C ASP A 195 2.29 16.66 7.42
N GLN A 196 1.97 15.43 6.99
CA GLN A 196 2.03 14.24 7.85
C GLN A 196 3.46 13.93 8.30
N LEU A 197 4.45 14.14 7.43
CA LEU A 197 5.86 13.93 7.78
C LEU A 197 6.29 14.94 8.83
N ALA A 198 6.00 16.22 8.61
CA ALA A 198 6.29 17.28 9.56
C ALA A 198 5.65 17.01 10.93
N ALA A 199 4.35 16.63 10.94
CA ALA A 199 3.63 16.26 12.15
C ALA A 199 4.24 15.04 12.87
N ALA A 200 4.67 14.02 12.12
CA ALA A 200 5.30 12.83 12.69
C ALA A 200 6.67 13.14 13.30
N VAL A 201 7.46 14.03 12.68
CA VAL A 201 8.74 14.48 13.21
C VAL A 201 8.55 15.37 14.45
N SER A 202 7.56 16.27 14.44
CA SER A 202 7.28 17.15 15.59
C SER A 202 6.72 16.39 16.80
N ALA A 203 6.12 15.23 16.59
CA ALA A 203 5.59 14.38 17.66
C ALA A 203 6.68 13.55 18.38
N LEU A 204 7.92 13.52 17.87
CA LEU A 204 9.04 12.87 18.54
C LEU A 204 9.48 13.67 19.76
N ASP A 205 9.99 12.96 20.78
CA ASP A 205 10.69 13.59 21.89
C ASP A 205 11.93 14.35 21.39
N ASP A 206 12.22 15.47 22.05
CA ASP A 206 13.23 16.42 21.59
C ASP A 206 14.63 15.79 21.55
N ASP A 207 14.95 14.90 22.50
CA ASP A 207 16.23 14.20 22.56
C ASP A 207 16.41 13.21 21.41
N THR A 208 15.41 12.37 21.13
CA THR A 208 15.44 11.44 20.00
C THR A 208 15.48 12.19 18.68
N ARG A 209 14.69 13.26 18.54
CA ARG A 209 14.73 14.11 17.35
C ARG A 209 16.12 14.71 17.16
N ALA A 210 16.71 15.29 18.20
CA ALA A 210 18.04 15.89 18.13
C ALA A 210 19.13 14.86 17.78
N ARG A 211 19.10 13.67 18.39
CA ARG A 211 20.03 12.58 18.07
C ARG A 211 19.94 12.12 16.62
N ILE A 212 18.73 11.94 16.09
CA ILE A 212 18.54 11.50 14.71
C ILE A 212 19.02 12.59 13.73
N LEU A 213 18.71 13.86 14.00
CA LEU A 213 19.18 14.97 13.16
C LEU A 213 20.70 15.12 13.20
N ALA A 214 21.33 14.91 14.37
CA ALA A 214 22.77 14.87 14.49
C ALA A 214 23.38 13.72 13.66
N ASP A 215 22.81 12.50 13.71
CA ASP A 215 23.28 11.38 12.88
C ASP A 215 23.15 11.66 11.38
N ILE A 216 22.09 12.36 10.95
CA ILE A 216 21.95 12.82 9.56
C ILE A 216 23.04 13.84 9.21
N GLY A 217 23.31 14.80 10.11
CA GLY A 217 24.38 15.79 9.94
C GLY A 217 25.76 15.13 9.82
N ASP A 218 26.10 14.26 10.77
CA ASP A 218 27.34 13.48 10.77
C ASP A 218 27.50 12.67 9.48
N ALA A 219 26.40 12.11 8.96
CA ALA A 219 26.41 11.38 7.70
C ALA A 219 26.70 12.28 6.49
N ILE A 220 26.14 13.50 6.45
CA ILE A 220 26.42 14.48 5.38
C ILE A 220 27.89 14.92 5.45
N ASP A 221 28.40 15.21 6.64
CA ASP A 221 29.79 15.61 6.87
C ASP A 221 30.77 14.52 6.43
N GLU A 222 30.46 13.25 6.73
CA GLU A 222 31.22 12.09 6.27
C GLU A 222 31.22 11.97 4.73
N LEU A 223 30.08 12.21 4.07
CA LEU A 223 30.00 12.16 2.60
C LEU A 223 30.80 13.28 1.94
N GLU A 224 30.74 14.49 2.49
CA GLU A 224 31.49 15.65 2.01
C GLU A 224 33.00 15.45 2.21
N THR A 225 33.42 15.08 3.42
CA THR A 225 34.83 14.88 3.77
C THR A 225 35.46 13.77 2.94
N ALA A 226 34.70 12.70 2.66
CA ALA A 226 35.15 11.61 1.81
C ALA A 226 35.11 11.94 0.29
N GLY A 227 34.71 13.15 -0.10
CA GLY A 227 34.63 13.58 -1.49
C GLY A 227 33.55 12.87 -2.30
N ARG A 228 32.56 12.27 -1.63
CA ARG A 228 31.47 11.50 -2.27
C ARG A 228 30.35 12.42 -2.77
N ILE A 229 30.21 13.59 -2.17
CA ILE A 229 29.32 14.66 -2.61
C ILE A 229 30.07 15.99 -2.63
N PRO A 230 29.72 16.93 -3.54
CA PRO A 230 30.25 18.30 -3.51
C PRO A 230 29.78 19.10 -2.30
N GLU A 231 30.56 20.10 -1.88
CA GLU A 231 30.22 21.05 -0.81
C GLU A 231 28.86 21.74 -1.06
N SER A 232 28.55 22.09 -2.31
CA SER A 232 27.25 22.68 -2.66
C SER A 232 26.07 21.74 -2.35
N VAL A 233 26.23 20.44 -2.63
CA VAL A 233 25.22 19.42 -2.34
C VAL A 233 25.11 19.19 -0.83
N ALA A 234 26.24 19.20 -0.11
CA ALA A 234 26.23 19.09 1.34
C ALA A 234 25.52 20.27 2.01
N ALA A 235 25.78 21.50 1.55
CA ALA A 235 25.10 22.71 2.01
C ALA A 235 23.58 22.65 1.76
N GLU A 236 23.15 22.21 0.58
CA GLU A 236 21.73 22.02 0.29
C GLU A 236 21.10 20.90 1.14
N ALA A 237 21.84 19.81 1.38
CA ALA A 237 21.36 18.70 2.20
C ALA A 237 21.10 19.14 3.64
N ARG A 238 22.00 19.94 4.23
CA ARG A 238 21.83 20.50 5.59
C ARG A 238 20.61 21.42 5.71
N GLN A 239 20.20 22.08 4.63
CA GLN A 239 19.01 22.95 4.61
C GLN A 239 17.71 22.21 4.30
N THR A 240 17.79 20.93 3.93
CA THR A 240 16.61 20.17 3.53
C THR A 240 15.81 19.75 4.75
N PRO A 241 14.47 19.92 4.75
CA PRO A 241 13.64 19.48 5.87
C PRO A 241 13.86 18.01 6.23
N PRO A 242 13.81 17.64 7.53
CA PRO A 242 14.03 16.27 7.97
C PRO A 242 13.07 15.28 7.30
N GLY A 243 13.61 14.19 6.72
CA GLY A 243 12.83 13.18 6.02
C GLY A 243 12.54 13.49 4.54
N MET A 244 13.13 14.56 4.00
CA MET A 244 12.97 15.00 2.60
C MET A 244 14.26 14.96 1.77
N LEU A 245 15.39 14.48 2.28
CA LEU A 245 16.65 14.39 1.51
C LEU A 245 16.46 13.52 0.26
N GLY A 246 15.86 12.34 0.42
CA GLY A 246 15.58 11.45 -0.70
C GLY A 246 14.66 12.10 -1.74
N ALA A 247 13.63 12.82 -1.30
CA ALA A 247 12.72 13.52 -2.20
C ALA A 247 13.41 14.61 -3.02
N ARG A 248 14.37 15.32 -2.41
CA ARG A 248 15.10 16.41 -3.04
C ARG A 248 16.18 15.92 -4.01
N PHE A 249 17.01 14.97 -3.59
CA PHE A 249 18.19 14.55 -4.34
C PHE A 249 17.97 13.28 -5.18
N ALA A 250 16.85 12.61 -5.00
CA ALA A 250 16.41 11.48 -5.84
C ALA A 250 14.89 11.57 -6.09
N PRO A 251 14.44 12.65 -6.77
CA PRO A 251 13.04 12.77 -7.14
C PRO A 251 12.64 11.61 -8.03
N ARG A 252 11.40 11.14 -7.86
CA ARG A 252 10.81 10.22 -8.85
C ARG A 252 10.67 10.98 -10.16
N GLU A 253 11.16 10.41 -11.25
CA GLU A 253 10.83 10.90 -12.59
C GLU A 253 9.30 10.97 -12.70
N ALA A 254 8.79 12.13 -13.15
CA ALA A 254 7.37 12.45 -13.22
C ALA A 254 6.66 11.72 -14.36
#